data_AF-A0A2T4CVC2-F1
#
_entry.id   AF-A0A2T4CVC2-F1
#
_cell.length_a   1.000
_cell.length_b   1.000
_cell.length_c   1.000
_cell.angle_alpha   90.00
_cell.angle_beta   90.00
_cell.angle_gamma   90.00
#
_symmetry.space_group_name_H-M   'P 1'
#
loop_
_entity.id
_entity.type
_entity.pdbx_description
1 polymer ?
#
loop_
_entity_poly.entity_id
_entity_poly.type
_entity_poly.pdbx_seq_one_letter_code
_entity_poly.pdbx_strand_id
1 'polypeptide(L)'
;MWQKVIIPFSVSFILIGCSEPEPLVEPSTVYQCAALTLTATVTDTGLDIQLPDQSYALVETISASGARYRDDDFAIEFWSKGNEATLTINGVPFPLCIEEGTLPTSFSARGNEPFWLASLTGQTLTMREPGSEQELTVEAPRLVEDEPIMTWSIAAEDGLNLMILDQYCQDSMSGQSYPYTAYLGREGEKAAGCAGDPRQLLEGVTWQLAQIAVEQAPTIQFIPESNVVGFAGCNRYRGTYQLTGEGLQFNPLAATKMLCDESAMAIEDEWFRQLTEVQSFRLDAAGELDLVLADGNVIQLQRKK
;
A
#
# COMPACT_ATOMS: atom_id res chain seq x y z
N MET A 1 49.62 -76.73 30.93
CA MET A 1 48.78 -75.84 31.75
C MET A 1 48.34 -74.69 30.85
N TRP A 2 47.16 -74.79 30.22
CA TRP A 2 46.62 -73.77 29.30
C TRP A 2 45.29 -73.27 29.89
N GLN A 3 45.23 -71.97 30.17
CA GLN A 3 44.15 -71.32 30.88
C GLN A 3 43.14 -70.75 29.88
N LYS A 4 41.86 -71.14 30.00
CA LYS A 4 40.75 -70.61 29.19
C LYS A 4 40.36 -69.22 29.72
N VAL A 5 40.36 -68.22 28.84
CA VAL A 5 39.87 -66.85 29.11
C VAL A 5 38.41 -66.76 28.63
N ILE A 6 37.53 -66.25 29.49
CA ILE A 6 36.12 -65.96 29.19
C ILE A 6 35.97 -64.43 29.18
N ILE A 7 35.46 -63.85 28.09
CA ILE A 7 35.22 -62.41 27.93
C ILE A 7 33.71 -62.17 27.99
N PRO A 8 33.19 -61.29 28.88
CA PRO A 8 31.77 -60.97 28.95
C PRO A 8 31.41 -59.89 27.93
N PHE A 9 30.31 -60.08 27.20
CA PHE A 9 29.71 -59.07 26.32
C PHE A 9 28.72 -58.21 27.11
N SER A 10 28.92 -56.89 27.13
CA SER A 10 27.93 -55.91 27.61
C SER A 10 27.15 -55.36 26.42
N VAL A 11 25.83 -55.44 26.47
CA VAL A 11 24.91 -54.88 25.46
C VAL A 11 24.47 -53.50 25.94
N SER A 12 24.78 -52.45 25.17
CA SER A 12 24.26 -51.09 25.39
C SER A 12 23.06 -50.85 24.46
N PHE A 13 21.94 -50.43 25.03
CA PHE A 13 20.77 -49.96 24.30
C PHE A 13 20.94 -48.48 23.97
N ILE A 14 20.88 -48.13 22.69
CA ILE A 14 20.83 -46.74 22.20
C ILE A 14 19.36 -46.39 22.03
N LEU A 15 18.87 -45.43 22.82
CA LEU A 15 17.58 -44.77 22.61
C LEU A 15 17.76 -43.73 21.50
N ILE A 16 17.16 -43.98 20.33
CA ILE A 16 17.06 -43.00 19.25
C ILE A 16 15.78 -42.20 19.52
N GLY A 17 15.93 -40.93 19.92
CA GLY A 17 14.83 -39.98 19.94
C GLY A 17 14.50 -39.56 18.52
N CYS A 18 13.24 -39.75 18.09
CA CYS A 18 12.76 -39.16 16.84
C CYS A 18 12.62 -37.65 17.05
N SER A 19 13.45 -36.85 16.37
CA SER A 19 13.17 -35.42 16.19
C SER A 19 11.99 -35.29 15.24
N GLU A 20 10.91 -34.65 15.67
CA GLU A 20 9.82 -34.26 14.78
C GLU A 20 10.38 -33.30 13.71
N PRO A 21 10.12 -33.54 12.41
CA PRO A 21 10.60 -32.65 11.37
C PRO A 21 9.96 -31.27 11.55
N GLU A 22 10.78 -30.22 11.58
CA GLU A 22 10.29 -28.84 11.56
C GLU A 22 9.38 -28.65 10.33
N PRO A 23 8.20 -28.02 10.48
CA PRO A 23 7.33 -27.76 9.34
C PRO A 23 8.10 -26.94 8.30
N LEU A 24 8.01 -27.32 7.03
CA LEU A 24 8.54 -26.54 5.92
C LEU A 24 7.82 -25.19 5.93
N VAL A 25 8.52 -24.12 6.31
CA VAL A 25 8.01 -22.75 6.20
C VAL A 25 8.20 -22.36 4.75
N GLU A 26 7.11 -22.38 3.97
CA GLU A 26 7.12 -21.85 2.62
C GLU A 26 7.45 -20.35 2.65
N PRO A 27 8.39 -19.88 1.81
CA PRO A 27 8.77 -18.48 1.82
C PRO A 27 7.57 -17.64 1.38
N SER A 28 7.21 -16.68 2.22
CA SER A 28 6.13 -15.73 1.95
C SER A 28 6.64 -14.30 1.97
N THR A 29 6.03 -13.46 1.14
CA THR A 29 6.30 -12.03 1.02
C THR A 29 4.99 -11.28 1.21
N VAL A 30 5.00 -10.27 2.06
CA VAL A 30 3.85 -9.38 2.27
C VAL A 30 4.01 -8.17 1.35
N TYR A 31 2.94 -7.79 0.65
CA TYR A 31 2.87 -6.62 -0.21
C TYR A 31 1.74 -5.69 0.24
N GLN A 32 1.97 -4.39 0.09
CA GLN A 32 0.95 -3.35 0.21
C GLN A 32 0.56 -2.87 -1.20
N CYS A 33 -0.61 -3.30 -1.68
CA CYS A 33 -1.22 -2.87 -2.93
C CYS A 33 -2.11 -1.65 -2.67
N ALA A 34 -1.48 -0.49 -2.46
CA ALA A 34 -2.09 0.66 -1.78
C ALA A 34 -2.56 0.29 -0.36
N ALA A 35 -3.82 0.54 0.03
CA ALA A 35 -4.30 0.23 1.37
C ALA A 35 -4.64 -1.26 1.59
N LEU A 36 -4.53 -2.08 0.54
CA LEU A 36 -4.79 -3.52 0.56
C LEU A 36 -3.51 -4.29 0.85
N THR A 37 -3.55 -5.17 1.85
CA THR A 37 -2.46 -6.11 2.13
C THR A 37 -2.66 -7.41 1.37
N LEU A 38 -1.61 -7.88 0.72
CA LEU A 38 -1.54 -9.16 0.01
C LEU A 38 -0.37 -9.97 0.55
N THR A 39 -0.59 -11.24 0.88
CA THR A 39 0.51 -12.18 1.18
C THR A 39 0.69 -13.13 0.01
N ALA A 40 1.92 -13.25 -0.49
CA ALA A 40 2.28 -14.13 -1.58
C ALA A 40 3.19 -15.24 -1.03
N THR A 41 2.76 -16.50 -1.11
CA THR A 41 3.49 -17.68 -0.60
C THR A 41 3.89 -18.55 -1.78
N VAL A 42 5.19 -18.75 -1.97
CA VAL A 42 5.70 -19.62 -3.05
C VAL A 42 5.56 -21.07 -2.64
N THR A 43 4.85 -21.85 -3.45
CA THR A 43 4.62 -23.29 -3.24
C THR A 43 5.44 -24.10 -4.23
N ASP A 44 5.52 -25.41 -4.03
CA ASP A 44 6.17 -26.34 -4.99
C ASP A 44 5.56 -26.27 -6.41
N THR A 45 4.31 -25.83 -6.53
CA THR A 45 3.53 -25.85 -7.78
C THR A 45 3.26 -24.47 -8.38
N GLY A 46 3.63 -23.39 -7.69
CA GLY A 46 3.35 -22.03 -8.14
C GLY A 46 3.34 -21.02 -7.00
N LEU A 47 2.26 -20.25 -6.90
CA LEU A 47 2.11 -19.17 -5.93
C LEU A 47 0.70 -19.13 -5.36
N ASP A 48 0.58 -19.17 -4.05
CA ASP A 48 -0.66 -18.87 -3.36
C ASP A 48 -0.65 -17.38 -2.97
N ILE A 49 -1.65 -16.63 -3.44
CA ILE A 49 -1.88 -15.25 -3.02
C ILE A 49 -3.08 -15.18 -2.09
N GLN A 50 -2.90 -14.49 -0.95
CA GLN A 50 -3.91 -14.28 0.08
C GLN A 50 -4.24 -12.79 0.16
N LEU A 51 -5.47 -12.44 -0.18
CA LEU A 51 -6.11 -11.17 0.14
C LEU A 51 -6.93 -11.32 1.43
N PRO A 52 -7.43 -10.23 2.05
CA PRO A 52 -8.22 -10.31 3.27
C PRO A 52 -9.45 -11.23 3.15
N ASP A 53 -10.12 -11.20 1.99
CA ASP A 53 -11.40 -11.89 1.79
C ASP A 53 -11.30 -13.12 0.88
N GLN A 54 -10.19 -13.29 0.17
CA GLN A 54 -10.07 -14.26 -0.93
C GLN A 54 -8.65 -14.80 -1.03
N SER A 55 -8.53 -16.02 -1.53
CA SER A 55 -7.25 -16.69 -1.79
C SER A 55 -7.27 -17.26 -3.20
N TYR A 56 -6.13 -17.23 -3.88
CA TYR A 56 -5.99 -17.81 -5.21
C TYR A 56 -4.69 -18.59 -5.30
N ALA A 57 -4.76 -19.76 -5.94
CA ALA A 57 -3.60 -20.55 -6.29
C ALA A 57 -3.28 -20.30 -7.77
N LEU A 58 -2.07 -19.84 -8.05
CA LEU A 58 -1.62 -19.46 -9.38
C LEU A 58 -0.49 -20.38 -9.84
N VAL A 59 -0.44 -20.67 -11.13
CA VAL A 59 0.64 -21.46 -11.71
C VAL A 59 1.74 -20.55 -12.26
N GLU A 60 2.99 -20.95 -12.09
CA GLU A 60 4.13 -20.22 -12.65
C GLU A 60 4.11 -20.26 -14.19
N THR A 61 4.50 -19.15 -14.82
CA THR A 61 4.57 -19.01 -16.27
C THR A 61 5.90 -18.39 -16.70
N ILE A 62 6.33 -18.69 -17.92
CA ILE A 62 7.60 -18.18 -18.46
C ILE A 62 7.53 -16.65 -18.59
N SER A 63 8.54 -15.98 -18.04
CA SER A 63 8.72 -14.54 -18.12
C SER A 63 10.13 -14.19 -18.57
N ALA A 64 10.31 -13.01 -19.20
CA ALA A 64 11.63 -12.50 -19.56
C ALA A 64 12.35 -11.81 -18.39
N SER A 65 11.63 -11.37 -17.36
CA SER A 65 12.15 -10.67 -16.19
C SER A 65 11.12 -10.70 -15.07
N GLY A 66 11.55 -11.06 -13.86
CA GLY A 66 10.65 -11.23 -12.71
C GLY A 66 9.97 -12.60 -12.68
N ALA A 67 9.17 -12.84 -11.65
CA ALA A 67 8.40 -14.08 -11.49
C ALA A 67 6.93 -13.81 -11.84
N ARG A 68 6.38 -14.56 -12.79
CA ARG A 68 5.02 -14.37 -13.31
C ARG A 68 4.17 -15.60 -13.05
N TYR A 69 3.02 -15.38 -12.44
CA TYR A 69 2.07 -16.42 -12.08
C TYR A 69 0.68 -16.05 -12.60
N ARG A 70 -0.08 -17.05 -13.06
CA ARG A 70 -1.38 -16.83 -13.70
C ARG A 70 -2.40 -17.89 -13.33
N ASP A 71 -3.66 -17.49 -13.42
CA ASP A 71 -4.82 -18.37 -13.55
C ASP A 71 -5.63 -17.86 -14.74
N ASP A 72 -5.71 -18.68 -15.80
CA ASP A 72 -6.40 -18.28 -17.03
C ASP A 72 -7.93 -18.40 -16.91
N ASP A 73 -8.45 -19.21 -15.99
CA ASP A 73 -9.90 -19.41 -15.80
C ASP A 73 -10.54 -18.16 -15.18
N PHE A 74 -9.85 -17.52 -14.24
CA PHE A 74 -10.29 -16.30 -13.56
C PHE A 74 -9.60 -15.02 -14.07
N ALA A 75 -8.83 -15.12 -15.16
CA ALA A 75 -8.03 -14.03 -15.72
C ALA A 75 -7.22 -13.29 -14.63
N ILE A 76 -6.57 -14.07 -13.78
CA ILE A 76 -5.71 -13.57 -12.70
C ILE A 76 -4.27 -13.58 -13.19
N GLU A 77 -3.57 -12.50 -12.94
CA GLU A 77 -2.14 -12.39 -13.18
C GLU A 77 -1.46 -11.70 -12.02
N PHE A 78 -0.42 -12.33 -11.49
CA PHE A 78 0.51 -11.74 -10.53
C PHE A 78 1.90 -11.75 -11.16
N TRP A 79 2.54 -10.58 -11.23
CA TRP A 79 3.89 -10.46 -11.78
C TRP A 79 4.76 -9.61 -10.87
N SER A 80 5.71 -10.24 -10.19
CA SER A 80 6.67 -9.58 -9.29
C SER A 80 8.01 -9.34 -9.98
N LYS A 81 8.61 -8.18 -9.69
CA LYS A 81 9.94 -7.79 -10.18
C LYS A 81 10.62 -6.87 -9.17
N GLY A 82 11.71 -7.35 -8.57
CA GLY A 82 12.32 -6.63 -7.45
C GLY A 82 11.38 -6.65 -6.24
N ASN A 83 11.14 -5.49 -5.66
CA ASN A 83 10.25 -5.29 -4.52
C ASN A 83 8.85 -4.81 -4.92
N GLU A 84 8.51 -4.87 -6.20
CA GLU A 84 7.20 -4.46 -6.73
C GLU A 84 6.50 -5.64 -7.39
N ALA A 85 5.16 -5.63 -7.35
CA ALA A 85 4.34 -6.56 -8.08
C ALA A 85 3.11 -5.88 -8.70
N THR A 86 2.70 -6.41 -9.84
CA THR A 86 1.42 -6.08 -10.46
C THR A 86 0.44 -7.22 -10.22
N LEU A 87 -0.81 -6.88 -9.94
CA LEU A 87 -1.90 -7.83 -9.77
C LEU A 87 -3.07 -7.41 -10.66
N THR A 88 -3.64 -8.39 -11.35
CA THR A 88 -4.90 -8.26 -12.09
C THR A 88 -5.80 -9.41 -11.68
N ILE A 89 -7.07 -9.15 -11.38
CA ILE A 89 -8.07 -10.18 -11.08
C ILE A 89 -9.29 -9.93 -11.96
N ASN A 90 -9.80 -10.96 -12.65
CA ASN A 90 -10.88 -10.83 -13.63
C ASN A 90 -10.59 -9.75 -14.70
N GLY A 91 -9.32 -9.58 -15.07
CA GLY A 91 -8.90 -8.54 -16.01
C GLY A 91 -8.91 -7.09 -15.47
N VAL A 92 -9.20 -6.89 -14.19
CA VAL A 92 -9.17 -5.57 -13.53
C VAL A 92 -7.84 -5.37 -12.80
N PRO A 93 -7.06 -4.34 -13.14
CA PRO A 93 -5.78 -4.08 -12.47
C PRO A 93 -6.01 -3.58 -11.04
N PHE A 94 -5.17 -4.05 -10.13
CA PHE A 94 -5.04 -3.53 -8.77
C PHE A 94 -3.96 -2.45 -8.72
N PRO A 95 -3.94 -1.61 -7.67
CA PRO A 95 -2.83 -0.70 -7.43
C PRO A 95 -1.49 -1.45 -7.37
N LEU A 96 -0.41 -0.74 -7.67
CA LEU A 96 0.94 -1.28 -7.56
C LEU A 96 1.16 -1.85 -6.14
N CYS A 97 1.61 -3.10 -6.08
CA CYS A 97 1.93 -3.79 -4.84
C CYS A 97 3.41 -3.57 -4.52
N ILE A 98 3.70 -3.03 -3.35
CA ILE A 98 5.07 -2.76 -2.88
C ILE A 98 5.35 -3.73 -1.72
N GLU A 99 6.47 -4.43 -1.77
CA GLU A 99 6.90 -5.34 -0.70
C GLU A 99 7.00 -4.58 0.62
N GLU A 100 6.40 -5.13 1.66
CA GLU A 100 6.36 -4.53 2.98
C GLU A 100 7.78 -4.31 3.51
N GLY A 101 8.03 -3.12 4.06
CA GLY A 101 9.34 -2.72 4.53
C GLY A 101 10.30 -2.23 3.45
N THR A 102 9.80 -1.94 2.25
CA THR A 102 10.57 -1.36 1.15
C THR A 102 9.94 -0.06 0.61
N LEU A 103 10.71 0.68 -0.21
CA LEU A 103 10.21 1.85 -0.94
C LEU A 103 9.97 1.51 -2.42
N PRO A 104 8.95 2.10 -3.07
CA PRO A 104 8.76 1.91 -4.51
C PRO A 104 9.97 2.40 -5.31
N THR A 105 10.22 1.75 -6.45
CA THR A 105 11.37 2.01 -7.33
C THR A 105 11.35 3.40 -7.96
N SER A 106 10.17 4.01 -8.01
CA SER A 106 9.97 5.42 -8.31
C SER A 106 9.10 6.05 -7.23
N PHE A 107 9.53 7.19 -6.72
CA PHE A 107 8.75 7.93 -5.73
C PHE A 107 9.11 9.41 -5.75
N SER A 108 8.19 10.23 -5.25
CA SER A 108 8.38 11.67 -5.09
C SER A 108 8.26 12.09 -3.63
N ALA A 109 8.98 13.13 -3.27
CA ALA A 109 8.90 13.79 -1.97
C ALA A 109 8.86 15.31 -2.17
N ARG A 110 8.15 16.04 -1.30
CA ARG A 110 7.98 17.49 -1.41
C ARG A 110 7.89 18.15 -0.05
N GLY A 111 8.34 19.39 0.05
CA GLY A 111 8.12 20.25 1.21
C GLY A 111 7.71 21.65 0.80
N ASN A 112 7.04 22.35 1.72
CA ASN A 112 6.46 23.67 1.47
C ASN A 112 7.32 24.82 2.02
N GLU A 113 8.06 24.59 3.11
CA GLU A 113 8.88 25.63 3.77
C GLU A 113 10.22 25.07 4.28
N PRO A 114 11.36 25.37 3.62
CA PRO A 114 11.44 25.92 2.26
C PRO A 114 10.78 25.00 1.22
N PHE A 115 10.41 25.55 0.06
CA PHE A 115 9.88 24.73 -1.03
C PHE A 115 10.98 23.85 -1.64
N TRP A 116 10.69 22.56 -1.75
CA TRP A 116 11.53 21.61 -2.48
C TRP A 116 10.67 20.48 -3.05
N LEU A 117 11.11 19.94 -4.19
CA LEU A 117 10.52 18.76 -4.80
C LEU A 117 11.65 17.82 -5.19
N ALA A 118 11.55 16.57 -4.74
CA ALA A 118 12.47 15.50 -5.06
C ALA A 118 11.72 14.39 -5.80
N SER A 119 12.32 13.83 -6.84
CA SER A 119 11.79 12.69 -7.58
C SER A 119 12.90 11.68 -7.80
N LEU A 120 12.74 10.47 -7.26
CA LEU A 120 13.67 9.38 -7.44
C LEU A 120 13.15 8.45 -8.54
N THR A 121 14.01 8.10 -9.49
CA THR A 121 13.76 7.01 -10.44
C THR A 121 15.04 6.22 -10.61
N GLY A 122 15.04 4.97 -10.13
CA GLY A 122 16.27 4.18 -10.05
C GLY A 122 17.28 4.83 -9.10
N GLN A 123 18.46 5.20 -9.64
CA GLN A 123 19.54 5.86 -8.88
C GLN A 123 19.66 7.35 -9.20
N THR A 124 18.66 7.94 -9.85
CA THR A 124 18.66 9.35 -10.25
C THR A 124 17.63 10.10 -9.42
N LEU A 125 18.11 11.03 -8.60
CA LEU A 125 17.30 11.96 -7.84
C LEU A 125 17.27 13.29 -8.58
N THR A 126 16.09 13.68 -9.08
CA THR A 126 15.86 15.05 -9.58
C THR A 126 15.36 15.90 -8.43
N MET A 127 16.06 16.99 -8.13
CA MET A 127 15.71 17.97 -7.11
C MET A 127 15.36 19.30 -7.76
N ARG A 128 14.26 19.90 -7.34
CA ARG A 128 13.77 21.20 -7.80
C ARG A 128 13.48 22.09 -6.61
N GLU A 129 14.03 23.29 -6.64
CA GLU A 129 13.74 24.37 -5.70
C GLU A 129 13.42 25.65 -6.51
N PRO A 130 12.95 26.74 -5.89
CA PRO A 130 12.64 27.95 -6.64
C PRO A 130 13.86 28.52 -7.37
N GLY A 131 13.89 28.37 -8.70
CA GLY A 131 14.97 28.88 -9.55
C GLY A 131 16.15 27.92 -9.75
N SER A 132 16.09 26.70 -9.23
CA SER A 132 17.12 25.66 -9.42
C SER A 132 16.48 24.30 -9.76
N GLU A 133 17.14 23.58 -10.65
CA GLU A 133 16.87 22.17 -10.91
C GLU A 133 18.23 21.46 -11.00
N GLN A 134 18.35 20.37 -10.28
CA GLN A 134 19.59 19.60 -10.17
C GLN A 134 19.25 18.12 -10.28
N GLU A 135 20.06 17.39 -11.05
CA GLU A 135 20.04 15.93 -11.05
C GLU A 135 21.25 15.42 -10.28
N LEU A 136 20.99 14.49 -9.37
CA LEU A 136 21.99 13.86 -8.52
C LEU A 136 21.95 12.35 -8.72
N THR A 137 23.12 11.72 -8.79
CA THR A 137 23.24 10.29 -8.59
C THR A 137 23.22 10.00 -7.09
N VAL A 138 22.36 9.07 -6.69
CA VAL A 138 22.20 8.67 -5.29
C VAL A 138 22.48 7.18 -5.12
N GLU A 139 22.85 6.81 -3.90
CA GLU A 139 22.88 5.41 -3.49
C GLU A 139 21.47 4.83 -3.43
N ALA A 140 21.37 3.50 -3.50
CA ALA A 140 20.12 2.80 -3.27
C ALA A 140 19.59 3.11 -1.85
N PRO A 141 18.26 3.19 -1.65
CA PRO A 141 17.69 3.42 -0.33
C PRO A 141 18.21 2.39 0.68
N ARG A 142 18.79 2.88 1.78
CA ARG A 142 19.28 2.04 2.87
C ARG A 142 18.41 2.23 4.09
N LEU A 143 18.08 1.14 4.78
CA LEU A 143 17.44 1.22 6.09
C LEU A 143 18.41 1.86 7.08
N VAL A 144 17.89 2.79 7.89
CA VAL A 144 18.60 3.38 9.02
C VAL A 144 18.31 2.52 10.24
N GLU A 145 19.35 1.87 10.77
CA GLU A 145 19.26 1.06 11.98
C GLU A 145 18.97 1.93 13.21
N ASP A 146 18.39 1.32 14.25
CA ASP A 146 18.11 1.93 15.57
C ASP A 146 17.12 3.13 15.60
N GLU A 147 16.44 3.44 14.50
CA GLU A 147 15.32 4.38 14.50
C GLU A 147 14.02 3.70 15.00
N PRO A 148 13.18 4.40 15.79
CA PRO A 148 11.96 3.82 16.37
C PRO A 148 10.85 3.59 15.33
N ILE A 149 10.97 4.25 14.16
CA ILE A 149 10.09 4.12 13.01
C ILE A 149 10.97 3.68 11.85
N MET A 150 10.46 2.79 11.02
CA MET A 150 11.18 2.35 9.82
C MET A 150 11.56 3.55 8.97
N THR A 151 12.86 3.72 8.75
CA THR A 151 13.42 4.91 8.14
C THR A 151 14.40 4.50 7.05
N TRP A 152 14.25 5.08 5.86
CA TRP A 152 15.19 4.93 4.76
C TRP A 152 15.99 6.21 4.57
N SER A 153 17.28 6.06 4.29
CA SER A 153 18.20 7.14 3.89
C SER A 153 18.58 6.96 2.43
N ILE A 154 18.50 8.04 1.66
CA ILE A 154 18.91 8.10 0.27
C ILE A 154 19.91 9.25 0.15
N ALA A 155 21.18 8.89 0.04
CA ALA A 155 22.29 9.83 0.08
C ALA A 155 22.88 10.08 -1.31
N ALA A 156 23.23 11.33 -1.58
CA ALA A 156 24.04 11.74 -2.73
C ALA A 156 25.50 11.93 -2.30
N GLU A 157 26.42 11.88 -3.26
CA GLU A 157 27.86 12.07 -3.03
C GLU A 157 28.21 13.47 -2.46
N ASP A 158 27.38 14.48 -2.75
CA ASP A 158 27.58 15.86 -2.30
C ASP A 158 27.08 16.13 -0.87
N GLY A 159 26.70 15.07 -0.14
CA GLY A 159 26.22 15.11 1.23
C GLY A 159 24.74 15.44 1.38
N LEU A 160 23.98 15.60 0.29
CA LEU A 160 22.53 15.65 0.34
C LEU A 160 21.97 14.30 0.81
N ASN A 161 21.00 14.34 1.71
CA ASN A 161 20.32 13.16 2.20
C ASN A 161 18.81 13.39 2.25
N LEU A 162 18.06 12.47 1.64
CA LEU A 162 16.62 12.37 1.74
C LEU A 162 16.29 11.23 2.71
N MET A 163 15.70 11.57 3.85
CA MET A 163 15.19 10.60 4.82
C MET A 163 13.70 10.43 4.63
N ILE A 164 13.25 9.18 4.56
CA ILE A 164 11.84 8.80 4.43
C ILE A 164 11.47 7.96 5.64
N LEU A 165 10.45 8.36 6.37
CA LEU A 165 9.92 7.64 7.53
C LEU A 165 8.59 6.98 7.15
N ASP A 166 8.40 5.73 7.56
CA ASP A 166 7.15 4.99 7.44
C ASP A 166 6.10 5.51 8.43
N GLN A 167 5.65 6.72 8.18
CA GLN A 167 4.70 7.45 8.99
C GLN A 167 3.90 8.40 8.10
N TYR A 168 2.57 8.38 8.23
CA TYR A 168 1.69 9.30 7.52
C TYR A 168 2.10 10.75 7.75
N CYS A 169 2.20 11.48 6.65
CA CYS A 169 2.50 12.90 6.63
C CYS A 169 1.25 13.69 6.26
N GLN A 170 1.04 14.82 6.93
CA GLN A 170 0.03 15.78 6.54
C GLN A 170 0.71 16.97 5.89
N ASP A 171 0.37 17.24 4.64
CA ASP A 171 0.91 18.38 3.91
C ASP A 171 0.48 19.69 4.59
N SER A 172 1.45 20.56 4.91
CA SER A 172 1.20 21.77 5.70
C SER A 172 0.38 22.84 4.98
N MET A 173 0.27 22.78 3.65
CA MET A 173 -0.44 23.75 2.83
C MET A 173 -1.87 23.28 2.49
N SER A 174 -2.00 22.05 2.01
CA SER A 174 -3.28 21.47 1.57
C SER A 174 -4.02 20.69 2.66
N GLY A 175 -3.32 20.31 3.74
CA GLY A 175 -3.84 19.42 4.78
C GLY A 175 -4.02 17.97 4.32
N GLN A 176 -3.59 17.62 3.11
CA GLN A 176 -3.75 16.29 2.50
C GLN A 176 -2.77 15.27 3.11
N SER A 177 -3.23 14.03 3.31
CA SER A 177 -2.37 12.94 3.78
C SER A 177 -1.52 12.31 2.67
N TYR A 178 -0.30 11.93 3.04
CA TYR A 178 0.69 11.22 2.25
C TYR A 178 1.19 9.99 3.02
N PRO A 179 1.58 8.90 2.34
CA PRO A 179 1.97 7.66 3.01
C PRO A 179 3.24 7.82 3.87
N TYR A 180 4.14 8.74 3.50
CA TYR A 180 5.43 8.87 4.17
C TYR A 180 5.73 10.31 4.58
N THR A 181 6.48 10.43 5.68
CA THR A 181 7.09 11.69 6.11
C THR A 181 8.50 11.76 5.55
N ALA A 182 8.90 12.93 5.07
CA ALA A 182 10.19 13.13 4.44
C ALA A 182 10.97 14.29 5.07
N TYR A 183 12.28 14.14 5.11
CA TYR A 183 13.21 15.20 5.50
C TYR A 183 14.33 15.28 4.47
N LEU A 184 14.50 16.45 3.86
CA LEU A 184 15.56 16.70 2.90
C LEU A 184 16.57 17.68 3.49
N GLY A 185 17.86 17.37 3.41
CA GLY A 185 18.88 18.33 3.82
C GLY A 185 20.29 17.80 3.70
N ARG A 186 21.24 18.62 4.12
CA ARG A 186 22.65 18.23 4.34
C ARG A 186 22.90 18.15 5.85
N GLU A 187 24.12 17.84 6.27
CA GLU A 187 24.45 17.78 7.70
C GLU A 187 23.94 19.03 8.46
N GLY A 188 23.15 18.82 9.52
CA GLY A 188 22.51 19.88 10.30
C GLY A 188 21.02 20.04 9.96
N GLU A 189 20.67 21.13 9.28
CA GLU A 189 19.28 21.52 9.02
C GLU A 189 18.63 20.67 7.92
N LYS A 190 17.43 20.15 8.20
CA LYS A 190 16.60 19.40 7.26
C LYS A 190 15.25 20.07 7.10
N ALA A 191 14.82 20.26 5.86
CA ALA A 191 13.50 20.72 5.52
C ALA A 191 12.51 19.55 5.60
N ALA A 192 11.42 19.73 6.33
CA ALA A 192 10.35 18.75 6.43
C ALA A 192 9.48 18.72 5.18
N GLY A 193 8.85 17.58 4.93
CA GLY A 193 7.96 17.36 3.80
C GLY A 193 7.23 16.02 3.87
N CYS A 194 6.49 15.73 2.82
CA CYS A 194 5.75 14.48 2.64
C CYS A 194 6.27 13.72 1.41
N ALA A 195 6.10 12.40 1.39
CA ALA A 195 6.53 11.55 0.29
C ALA A 195 5.54 10.44 -0.07
N GLY A 196 5.70 9.91 -1.28
CA GLY A 196 4.89 8.86 -1.88
C GLY A 196 3.66 9.38 -2.62
N ASP A 197 2.96 8.46 -3.28
CA ASP A 197 1.72 8.76 -4.01
C ASP A 197 0.53 8.71 -3.03
N PRO A 198 -0.25 9.79 -2.85
CA PRO A 198 -1.40 9.81 -1.95
C PRO A 198 -2.49 8.78 -2.33
N ARG A 199 -2.52 8.30 -3.58
CA ARG A 199 -3.44 7.20 -3.99
C ARG A 199 -3.19 5.90 -3.22
N GLN A 200 -1.96 5.69 -2.73
CA GLN A 200 -1.65 4.53 -1.89
C GLN A 200 -2.50 4.48 -0.61
N LEU A 201 -2.98 5.64 -0.14
CA LEU A 201 -3.84 5.73 1.03
C LEU A 201 -5.33 5.54 0.72
N LEU A 202 -5.73 5.61 -0.55
CA LEU A 202 -7.13 5.62 -0.97
C LEU A 202 -7.54 4.34 -1.71
N GLU A 203 -6.66 3.82 -2.55
CA GLU A 203 -6.97 2.71 -3.46
C GLU A 203 -6.77 1.33 -2.78
N GLY A 204 -7.22 0.28 -3.47
CA GLY A 204 -7.05 -1.11 -3.05
C GLY A 204 -8.13 -1.62 -2.09
N VAL A 205 -8.83 -0.74 -1.40
CA VAL A 205 -9.89 -1.09 -0.42
C VAL A 205 -11.23 -0.43 -0.75
N THR A 206 -12.30 -0.97 -0.18
CA THR A 206 -13.61 -0.29 -0.16
C THR A 206 -13.74 0.47 1.15
N TRP A 207 -14.02 1.76 1.06
CA TRP A 207 -14.36 2.61 2.19
C TRP A 207 -15.87 2.64 2.39
N GLN A 208 -16.31 2.65 3.64
CA GLN A 208 -17.71 2.67 4.03
C GLN A 208 -17.97 3.82 5.01
N LEU A 209 -19.10 4.51 4.85
CA LEU A 209 -19.52 5.56 5.77
C LEU A 209 -19.56 5.03 7.22
N ALA A 210 -18.80 5.70 8.09
CA ALA A 210 -18.69 5.29 9.49
C ALA A 210 -19.95 5.63 10.28
N GLN A 211 -20.17 4.88 11.36
CA GLN A 211 -21.13 5.19 12.42
C GLN A 211 -22.58 5.45 11.99
N ILE A 212 -23.04 4.82 10.90
CA ILE A 212 -24.43 4.91 10.44
C ILE A 212 -25.20 3.60 10.73
N ALA A 213 -26.35 3.71 11.39
CA ALA A 213 -27.19 2.57 11.76
C ALA A 213 -28.21 2.26 10.64
N VAL A 214 -27.70 1.81 9.50
CA VAL A 214 -28.51 1.43 8.33
C VAL A 214 -28.13 0.05 7.82
N GLU A 215 -29.04 -0.59 7.09
CA GLU A 215 -28.84 -1.94 6.54
C GLU A 215 -27.64 -1.98 5.58
N GLN A 216 -27.50 -0.98 4.72
CA GLN A 216 -26.39 -0.86 3.78
C GLN A 216 -25.87 0.58 3.78
N ALA A 217 -24.76 0.79 4.48
CA ALA A 217 -24.12 2.10 4.51
C ALA A 217 -23.50 2.46 3.14
N PRO A 218 -23.48 3.75 2.76
CA PRO A 218 -22.78 4.20 1.58
C PRO A 218 -21.32 3.74 1.54
N THR A 219 -20.83 3.43 0.35
CA THR A 219 -19.46 3.00 0.10
C THR A 219 -18.84 3.76 -1.05
N ILE A 220 -17.51 3.82 -1.04
CA ILE A 220 -16.68 4.41 -2.09
C ILE A 220 -15.42 3.58 -2.27
N GLN A 221 -15.07 3.29 -3.52
CA GLN A 221 -13.86 2.60 -3.89
C GLN A 221 -13.14 3.43 -4.95
N PHE A 222 -11.91 3.83 -4.63
CA PHE A 222 -10.99 4.46 -5.57
C PHE A 222 -10.32 3.35 -6.36
N ILE A 223 -10.43 3.40 -7.68
CA ILE A 223 -9.85 2.41 -8.59
C ILE A 223 -8.91 3.12 -9.58
N PRO A 224 -8.01 2.37 -10.26
CA PRO A 224 -7.03 2.96 -11.16
C PRO A 224 -7.62 3.89 -12.23
N GLU A 225 -6.76 4.74 -12.79
CA GLU A 225 -7.11 5.75 -13.80
C GLU A 225 -8.07 6.83 -13.29
N SER A 226 -7.98 7.17 -12.00
CA SER A 226 -8.77 8.23 -11.37
C SER A 226 -10.28 8.01 -11.45
N ASN A 227 -10.70 6.75 -11.39
CA ASN A 227 -12.10 6.36 -11.38
C ASN A 227 -12.57 6.07 -9.96
N VAL A 228 -13.87 6.25 -9.73
CA VAL A 228 -14.52 5.90 -8.47
C VAL A 228 -15.80 5.12 -8.73
N VAL A 229 -16.05 4.12 -7.90
CA VAL A 229 -17.30 3.37 -7.89
C VAL A 229 -17.81 3.26 -6.47
N GLY A 230 -19.12 3.08 -6.30
CA GLY A 230 -19.67 2.93 -4.96
C GLY A 230 -21.16 2.66 -4.93
N PHE A 231 -21.67 2.67 -3.70
CA PHE A 231 -23.08 2.56 -3.38
C PHE A 231 -23.47 3.75 -2.51
N ALA A 232 -24.54 4.46 -2.84
CA ALA A 232 -24.94 5.68 -2.15
C ALA A 232 -26.04 5.46 -1.10
N GLY A 233 -26.42 4.20 -0.82
CA GLY A 233 -27.53 3.86 0.09
C GLY A 233 -28.76 3.33 -0.64
N CYS A 234 -29.07 3.84 -1.84
CA CYS A 234 -30.12 3.31 -2.72
C CYS A 234 -29.54 2.83 -4.07
N ASN A 235 -28.77 3.67 -4.74
CA ASN A 235 -28.20 3.37 -6.05
C ASN A 235 -26.70 3.09 -6.01
N ARG A 236 -26.25 2.33 -7.01
CA ARG A 236 -24.84 2.24 -7.34
C ARG A 236 -24.46 3.44 -8.19
N TYR A 237 -23.26 3.94 -7.98
CA TYR A 237 -22.73 5.06 -8.72
C TYR A 237 -21.31 4.80 -9.23
N ARG A 238 -20.93 5.59 -10.22
CA ARG A 238 -19.58 5.65 -10.77
C ARG A 238 -19.26 7.07 -11.21
N GLY A 239 -17.98 7.38 -11.29
CA GLY A 239 -17.51 8.63 -11.85
C GLY A 239 -16.00 8.67 -11.84
N THR A 240 -15.46 9.89 -11.87
CA THR A 240 -14.03 10.13 -11.80
C THR A 240 -13.73 11.15 -10.72
N TYR A 241 -12.48 11.16 -10.27
CA TYR A 241 -11.97 12.13 -9.31
C TYR A 241 -10.71 12.78 -9.86
N GLN A 242 -10.32 13.90 -9.27
CA GLN A 242 -9.05 14.55 -9.50
C GLN A 242 -8.30 14.57 -8.18
N LEU A 243 -7.06 14.08 -8.20
CA LEU A 243 -6.17 14.11 -7.06
C LEU A 243 -4.89 14.81 -7.48
N THR A 244 -4.63 15.95 -6.87
CA THR A 244 -3.42 16.73 -7.06
C THR A 244 -2.73 16.89 -5.71
N GLY A 245 -1.58 17.57 -5.70
CA GLY A 245 -0.94 17.98 -4.44
C GLY A 245 -1.68 19.11 -3.71
N GLU A 246 -2.80 19.60 -4.25
CA GLU A 246 -3.64 20.63 -3.64
C GLU A 246 -4.90 20.04 -3.01
N GLY A 247 -5.30 18.81 -3.37
CA GLY A 247 -6.51 18.21 -2.84
C GLY A 247 -7.11 17.09 -3.67
N LEU A 248 -8.33 16.71 -3.28
CA LEU A 248 -9.18 15.69 -3.87
C LEU A 248 -10.52 16.32 -4.25
N GLN A 249 -10.96 16.14 -5.49
CA GLN A 249 -12.26 16.63 -5.97
C GLN A 249 -12.95 15.57 -6.83
N PHE A 250 -14.27 15.46 -6.70
CA PHE A 250 -15.05 14.55 -7.54
C PHE A 250 -15.63 15.27 -8.76
N ASN A 251 -15.51 14.67 -9.93
CA ASN A 251 -16.26 15.10 -11.11
C ASN A 251 -17.73 14.64 -10.99
N PRO A 252 -18.64 15.12 -11.86
CA PRO A 252 -20.04 14.70 -11.82
C PRO A 252 -20.20 13.17 -11.80
N LEU A 253 -20.90 12.67 -10.78
CA LEU A 253 -21.13 11.24 -10.57
C LEU A 253 -22.40 10.79 -11.30
N ALA A 254 -22.37 9.59 -11.86
CA ALA A 254 -23.52 8.95 -12.48
C ALA A 254 -24.03 7.80 -11.61
N ALA A 255 -25.32 7.82 -11.28
CA ALA A 255 -25.99 6.79 -10.50
C ALA A 255 -27.07 6.06 -11.31
N THR A 256 -27.39 4.82 -10.91
CA THR A 256 -28.62 4.16 -11.36
C THR A 256 -29.86 4.88 -10.83
N LYS A 257 -31.05 4.54 -11.32
CA LYS A 257 -32.33 5.12 -10.85
C LYS A 257 -33.30 4.03 -10.39
N MET A 258 -33.02 3.47 -9.23
CA MET A 258 -33.92 2.59 -8.50
C MET A 258 -34.73 3.40 -7.49
N LEU A 259 -35.91 2.91 -7.16
CA LEU A 259 -36.76 3.48 -6.10
C LEU A 259 -36.55 2.63 -4.83
N CYS A 260 -36.09 3.27 -3.77
CA CYS A 260 -35.94 2.67 -2.43
C CYS A 260 -36.86 3.38 -1.44
N ASP A 261 -36.78 3.01 -0.16
CA ASP A 261 -37.45 3.74 0.91
C ASP A 261 -36.92 5.18 1.04
N GLU A 262 -37.76 6.07 1.57
CA GLU A 262 -37.47 7.50 1.71
C GLU A 262 -36.18 7.78 2.49
N SER A 263 -35.89 6.97 3.53
CA SER A 263 -34.66 7.09 4.32
C SER A 263 -33.40 6.79 3.50
N ALA A 264 -33.44 5.77 2.63
CA ALA A 264 -32.30 5.40 1.79
C ALA A 264 -32.05 6.43 0.69
N MET A 265 -33.12 7.00 0.11
CA MET A 265 -33.00 8.09 -0.86
C MET A 265 -32.46 9.37 -0.23
N ALA A 266 -32.90 9.71 0.99
CA ALA A 266 -32.38 10.87 1.71
C ALA A 266 -30.87 10.74 2.04
N ILE A 267 -30.41 9.52 2.37
CA ILE A 267 -28.99 9.23 2.55
C ILE A 267 -28.22 9.41 1.23
N GLU A 268 -28.77 8.92 0.13
CA GLU A 268 -28.17 9.06 -1.20
C GLU A 268 -28.02 10.53 -1.61
N ASP A 269 -29.07 11.34 -1.42
CA ASP A 269 -29.04 12.76 -1.75
C ASP A 269 -27.98 13.50 -0.93
N GLU A 270 -27.92 13.24 0.38
CA GLU A 270 -26.92 13.84 1.25
C GLU A 270 -25.50 13.38 0.92
N TRP A 271 -25.32 12.09 0.61
CA TRP A 271 -24.04 11.53 0.19
C TRP A 271 -23.50 12.24 -1.05
N PHE A 272 -24.32 12.37 -2.10
CA PHE A 272 -23.88 13.07 -3.31
C PHE A 272 -23.66 14.56 -3.08
N ARG A 273 -24.49 15.22 -2.27
CA ARG A 273 -24.30 16.63 -1.90
C ARG A 273 -22.99 16.86 -1.16
N GLN A 274 -22.60 15.97 -0.25
CA GLN A 274 -21.33 16.10 0.47
C GLN A 274 -20.14 15.83 -0.45
N LEU A 275 -20.23 14.82 -1.33
CA LEU A 275 -19.15 14.52 -2.28
C LEU A 275 -18.83 15.68 -3.23
N THR A 276 -19.78 16.57 -3.54
CA THR A 276 -19.49 17.77 -4.35
C THR A 276 -18.71 18.84 -3.60
N GLU A 277 -18.66 18.78 -2.27
CA GLU A 277 -17.97 19.76 -1.42
C GLU A 277 -16.58 19.27 -0.96
N VAL A 278 -16.18 18.05 -1.31
CA VAL A 278 -14.87 17.50 -0.92
C VAL A 278 -13.75 18.30 -1.57
N GLN A 279 -12.78 18.72 -0.77
CA GLN A 279 -11.59 19.46 -1.20
C GLN A 279 -10.29 18.70 -0.95
N SER A 280 -10.23 17.88 0.09
CA SER A 280 -9.05 17.08 0.43
C SER A 280 -9.45 15.84 1.21
N PHE A 281 -8.46 15.00 1.52
CA PHE A 281 -8.66 13.84 2.38
C PHE A 281 -7.54 13.74 3.40
N ARG A 282 -7.84 13.08 4.51
CA ARG A 282 -6.89 12.78 5.57
C ARG A 282 -7.07 11.34 6.03
N LEU A 283 -5.98 10.67 6.39
CA LEU A 283 -6.05 9.50 7.25
C LEU A 283 -5.77 9.89 8.69
N ASP A 284 -6.52 9.32 9.62
CA ASP A 284 -6.20 9.41 11.04
C ASP A 284 -5.19 8.33 11.47
N ALA A 285 -4.82 8.34 12.74
CA ALA A 285 -3.87 7.37 13.30
C ALA A 285 -4.41 5.93 13.34
N ALA A 286 -5.72 5.73 13.23
CA ALA A 286 -6.35 4.41 13.16
C ALA A 286 -6.47 3.89 11.72
N GLY A 287 -6.11 4.72 10.73
CA GLY A 287 -6.26 4.40 9.30
C GLY A 287 -7.69 4.57 8.79
N GLU A 288 -8.53 5.33 9.50
CA GLU A 288 -9.83 5.80 9.03
C GLU A 288 -9.64 7.01 8.10
N LEU A 289 -10.52 7.12 7.12
CA LEU A 289 -10.46 8.12 6.06
C LEU A 289 -11.46 9.24 6.31
N ASP A 290 -10.97 10.45 6.51
CA ASP A 290 -11.76 11.67 6.52
C ASP A 290 -11.73 12.30 5.13
N LEU A 291 -12.89 12.44 4.47
CA LEU A 291 -13.04 13.35 3.33
C LEU A 291 -13.39 14.74 3.86
N VAL A 292 -12.53 15.73 3.63
CA VAL A 292 -12.66 17.08 4.16
C VAL A 292 -13.46 17.94 3.20
N LEU A 293 -14.54 18.53 3.69
CA LEU A 293 -15.45 19.39 2.94
C LEU A 293 -15.00 20.86 2.96
N ALA A 294 -15.52 21.65 2.03
CA ALA A 294 -15.24 23.08 1.88
C ALA A 294 -15.54 23.93 3.11
N ASP A 295 -16.51 23.50 3.94
CA ASP A 295 -16.90 24.17 5.18
C ASP A 295 -16.09 23.69 6.41
N GLY A 296 -15.16 22.75 6.22
CA GLY A 296 -14.34 22.16 7.27
C GLY A 296 -14.97 20.94 7.96
N ASN A 297 -16.21 20.56 7.62
CA ASN A 297 -16.79 19.30 8.08
C ASN A 297 -16.09 18.11 7.41
N VAL A 298 -16.29 16.90 7.95
CA VAL A 298 -15.69 15.68 7.43
C VAL A 298 -16.73 14.59 7.20
N ILE A 299 -16.55 13.82 6.12
CA ILE A 299 -17.20 12.52 5.94
C ILE A 299 -16.22 11.47 6.46
N GLN A 300 -16.57 10.84 7.58
CA GLN A 300 -15.72 9.81 8.19
C GLN A 300 -16.02 8.45 7.56
N LEU A 301 -14.99 7.79 7.06
CA LEU A 301 -15.08 6.50 6.39
C LEU A 301 -14.15 5.50 7.05
N GLN A 302 -14.64 4.28 7.23
CA GLN A 302 -13.85 3.15 7.72
C GLN A 302 -13.63 2.15 6.58
N ARG A 303 -12.55 1.37 6.66
CA ARG A 303 -12.36 0.24 5.74
C ARG A 303 -13.50 -0.75 5.93
N LYS A 304 -14.15 -1.12 4.83
CA LYS A 304 -15.15 -2.18 4.84
C LYS A 304 -14.43 -3.51 5.10
N LYS A 305 -14.90 -4.21 6.14
CA LYS A 305 -14.44 -5.56 6.49
C LYS A 305 -15.06 -6.62 5.60
#